data_AF-A0A0K2SJ14-F1
#
_entry.id   AF-A0A0K2SJ14-F1
#
_cell.length_a   1.000
_cell.length_b   1.000
_cell.length_c   1.000
_cell.angle_alpha   90.00
_cell.angle_beta   90.00
_cell.angle_gamma   90.00
#
_symmetry.space_group_name_H-M   'P 1'
#
loop_
_entity.id
_entity.type
_entity.pdbx_description
1 polymer ?
#
loop_
_entity_poly.entity_id
_entity_poly.type
_entity_poly.pdbx_seq_one_letter_code
_entity_poly.pdbx_strand_id
1 'polypeptide(L)'
;MSEALLRKGKIDEALQAIRDLPARGRAAREERRKLLAYVENHRDKMIYPELEAQGLPIGSGAVESGCKRVVGKRHKQAGMRWSRPGVGAMLSLAAFRYSRRWDAFWTAKRAA
;
A
#
# COMPACT_ATOMS: atom_id res chain seq x y z
N MET A 1 -7.79 0.64 19.15
CA MET A 1 -8.79 -0.42 19.48
C MET A 1 -9.43 -1.01 18.23
N SER A 2 -9.94 -0.21 17.28
CA SER A 2 -10.58 -0.72 16.05
C SER A 2 -9.67 -1.55 15.13
N GLU A 3 -8.39 -1.18 14.97
CA GLU A 3 -7.44 -1.98 14.15
C GLU A 3 -7.25 -3.40 14.71
N ALA A 4 -7.09 -3.53 16.03
CA ALA A 4 -6.94 -4.84 16.68
C ALA A 4 -8.20 -5.71 16.52
N LEU A 5 -9.39 -5.10 16.39
CA LEU A 5 -10.63 -5.80 16.10
C LEU A 5 -10.67 -6.29 14.65
N LEU A 6 -10.25 -5.45 13.69
CA LEU A 6 -10.12 -5.84 12.28
C LEU A 6 -9.13 -7.00 12.10
N ARG A 7 -7.98 -6.96 12.76
CA ARG A 7 -6.99 -8.06 12.72
C ARG A 7 -7.53 -9.38 13.24
N LYS A 8 -8.48 -9.33 14.18
CA LYS A 8 -9.18 -10.51 14.72
C LYS A 8 -10.41 -10.92 13.90
N GLY A 9 -10.69 -10.27 12.76
CA GLY A 9 -11.88 -10.52 11.95
C GLY A 9 -13.19 -10.00 12.56
N LYS A 10 -13.13 -9.25 13.66
CA LYS A 10 -14.29 -8.71 14.38
C LYS A 10 -14.76 -7.40 13.77
N ILE A 11 -15.22 -7.46 12.51
CA ILE A 11 -15.52 -6.25 11.72
C ILE A 11 -16.67 -5.44 12.32
N ASP A 12 -17.75 -6.09 12.79
CA ASP A 12 -18.88 -5.38 13.38
C ASP A 12 -18.52 -4.68 14.69
N GLU A 13 -17.70 -5.32 15.53
CA GLU A 13 -17.15 -4.68 16.73
C GLU A 13 -16.25 -3.50 16.37
N ALA A 14 -15.45 -3.62 15.31
CA ALA A 14 -14.60 -2.53 14.82
C ALA A 14 -15.44 -1.34 14.32
N LEU A 15 -16.50 -1.60 13.57
CA LEU A 15 -17.44 -0.57 13.10
C LEU A 15 -18.14 0.10 14.26
N GLN A 16 -18.57 -0.66 15.27
CA GLN A 16 -19.18 -0.08 16.47
C GLN A 16 -18.17 0.79 17.22
N ALA A 17 -16.94 0.32 17.42
CA ALA A 17 -15.88 1.10 18.04
C ALA A 17 -15.59 2.41 17.26
N ILE A 18 -15.69 2.40 15.92
CA ILE A 18 -15.55 3.62 15.10
C ILE A 18 -16.74 4.56 15.29
N ARG A 19 -17.97 4.06 15.41
CA ARG A 19 -19.17 4.89 15.69
C ARG A 19 -19.04 5.62 17.02
N ASP A 20 -18.49 4.94 18.02
CA ASP A 20 -18.34 5.45 19.38
C ASP A 20 -17.17 6.44 19.53
N LEU A 21 -16.30 6.57 18.51
CA LEU A 21 -15.24 7.57 18.54
C LEU A 21 -15.82 8.99 18.62
N PRO A 22 -15.33 9.83 19.55
CA PRO A 22 -15.78 11.19 19.68
C PRO A 22 -15.40 12.00 18.43
N ALA A 23 -16.39 12.57 17.75
CA ALA A 23 -16.19 13.42 16.58
C ALA A 23 -16.74 14.82 16.83
N ARG A 24 -15.87 15.71 17.33
CA ARG A 24 -16.22 17.10 17.60
C ARG A 24 -16.02 17.94 16.33
N GLY A 25 -17.06 18.68 15.95
CA GLY A 25 -17.06 19.51 14.74
C GLY A 25 -17.43 18.75 13.46
N ARG A 26 -17.69 19.51 12.39
CA ARG A 26 -18.16 18.98 11.10
C ARG A 26 -17.12 18.07 10.43
N ALA A 27 -15.85 18.49 10.40
CA ALA A 27 -14.78 17.74 9.75
C ALA A 27 -14.55 16.37 10.40
N ALA A 28 -14.49 16.29 11.73
CA ALA A 28 -14.33 15.00 12.41
C ALA A 28 -15.51 14.04 12.15
N ARG A 29 -16.75 14.56 12.12
CA ARG A 29 -17.94 13.75 11.82
C ARG A 29 -17.93 13.23 10.38
N GLU A 30 -17.43 14.04 9.45
CA GLU A 30 -17.24 13.68 8.05
C GLU A 30 -16.22 12.55 7.90
N GLU A 31 -15.04 12.68 8.51
CA GLU A 31 -14.00 11.64 8.44
C GLU A 31 -14.45 10.33 9.09
N ARG A 32 -15.16 10.39 10.22
CA ARG A 32 -15.76 9.19 10.83
C ARG A 32 -16.78 8.53 9.89
N ARG A 33 -17.64 9.31 9.21
CA ARG A 33 -18.60 8.78 8.23
C ARG A 33 -17.89 8.08 7.07
N LYS A 34 -16.85 8.70 6.52
CA LYS A 34 -16.04 8.11 5.44
C LYS A 34 -15.37 6.81 5.88
N LEU A 35 -14.79 6.78 7.08
CA LEU A 35 -14.15 5.59 7.63
C LEU A 35 -15.15 4.44 7.81
N LEU A 36 -16.33 4.71 8.36
CA LEU A 36 -17.40 3.71 8.48
C LEU A 36 -17.80 3.16 7.12
N ALA A 37 -18.09 4.04 6.16
CA ALA A 37 -18.47 3.64 4.81
C ALA A 37 -17.35 2.83 4.12
N TYR A 38 -16.09 3.21 4.33
CA TYR A 38 -14.96 2.49 3.75
C TYR A 38 -14.85 1.06 4.29
N VAL A 39 -14.91 0.88 5.61
CA VAL A 39 -14.82 -0.45 6.23
C VAL A 39 -16.03 -1.31 5.84
N GLU A 40 -17.23 -0.73 5.82
CA GLU A 40 -18.47 -1.40 5.42
C GLU A 40 -18.42 -1.89 3.96
N ASN A 41 -18.02 -1.03 3.03
CA ASN A 41 -17.96 -1.34 1.60
C ASN A 41 -16.84 -2.33 1.24
N HIS A 42 -15.90 -2.57 2.15
CA HIS A 42 -14.72 -3.41 1.92
C HIS A 42 -14.61 -4.56 2.91
N ARG A 43 -15.73 -5.01 3.51
CA ARG A 43 -15.76 -6.13 4.45
C ARG A 43 -15.05 -7.38 3.89
N ASP A 44 -15.27 -7.66 2.61
CA ASP A 44 -14.64 -8.74 1.85
C ASP A 44 -13.11 -8.66 1.80
N LYS A 45 -12.54 -7.47 1.99
CA LYS A 45 -11.09 -7.23 2.02
C LYS A 45 -10.51 -7.20 3.43
N MET A 46 -11.32 -7.22 4.47
CA MET A 46 -10.88 -7.22 5.88
C MET A 46 -10.57 -8.64 6.40
N ILE A 47 -10.11 -9.52 5.51
CA ILE A 47 -9.71 -10.92 5.79
C ILE A 47 -8.32 -11.02 6.47
N TYR A 48 -8.08 -10.16 7.46
CA TYR A 48 -6.79 -10.10 8.15
C TYR A 48 -6.41 -11.43 8.83
N PRO A 49 -7.32 -12.17 9.50
CA PRO A 49 -6.97 -13.46 10.10
C PRO A 49 -6.43 -14.46 9.07
N GLU A 50 -7.03 -14.52 7.88
CA GLU A 50 -6.63 -15.41 6.80
C GLU A 50 -5.26 -15.02 6.25
N LEU A 51 -5.02 -13.71 6.07
CA LEU A 51 -3.74 -13.20 5.60
C LEU A 51 -2.62 -13.45 6.62
N GLU A 52 -2.90 -13.25 7.92
CA GLU A 52 -1.95 -13.53 9.00
C GLU A 52 -1.66 -15.03 9.11
N ALA A 53 -2.68 -15.90 8.99
CA ALA A 53 -2.51 -17.35 8.99
C ALA A 53 -1.66 -17.86 7.82
N GLN A 54 -1.73 -17.18 6.67
CA GLN A 54 -0.87 -17.46 5.51
C GLN A 54 0.54 -16.86 5.63
N GLY A 55 0.83 -16.11 6.70
CA GLY A 55 2.10 -15.40 6.87
C GLY A 55 2.30 -14.27 5.86
N LEU A 56 1.22 -13.74 5.27
CA LEU A 56 1.29 -12.66 4.30
C LEU A 56 1.55 -11.31 4.98
N PRO A 57 2.34 -10.42 4.35
CA PRO A 57 2.60 -9.10 4.90
C PRO A 57 1.34 -8.22 4.83
N ILE A 58 0.81 -7.86 6.00
CA ILE A 58 -0.38 -7.00 6.15
C ILE A 58 -0.06 -5.50 6.31
N GLY A 59 1.23 -5.15 6.49
CA GLY A 59 1.68 -3.78 6.65
C GLY A 59 2.09 -3.12 5.32
N SER A 60 1.86 -1.81 5.19
CA SER A 60 2.24 -1.02 4.02
C SER A 60 3.75 -0.76 3.92
N GLY A 61 4.53 -0.98 4.98
CA GLY A 61 5.94 -0.56 5.08
C GLY A 61 6.84 -1.10 3.97
N ALA A 62 6.65 -2.36 3.54
CA ALA A 62 7.40 -2.92 2.42
C ALA A 62 7.11 -2.18 1.11
N VAL A 63 5.82 -1.87 0.86
CA VAL A 63 5.37 -1.13 -0.32
C VAL A 63 5.86 0.32 -0.29
N GLU A 64 5.74 1.00 0.85
CA GLU A 64 6.22 2.37 1.04
C GLU A 64 7.74 2.49 0.87
N SER A 65 8.50 1.55 1.44
CA SER A 65 9.94 1.45 1.26
C SER A 65 10.30 1.23 -0.22
N GLY A 66 9.55 0.37 -0.92
CA GLY A 66 9.67 0.17 -2.36
C GLY A 66 9.46 1.47 -3.14
N CYS A 67 8.35 2.17 -2.89
CA CYS A 67 8.05 3.48 -3.48
C CYS A 67 9.16 4.50 -3.21
N LYS A 68 9.68 4.56 -1.99
CA LYS A 68 10.79 5.48 -1.63
C LYS A 68 12.07 5.15 -2.39
N ARG A 69 12.47 3.88 -2.42
CA ARG A 69 13.77 3.44 -2.92
C ARG A 69 13.82 3.25 -4.44
N VAL A 70 12.79 2.63 -5.01
CA VAL A 70 12.70 2.31 -6.44
C VAL A 70 12.21 3.51 -7.24
N VAL A 71 11.14 4.16 -6.78
CA VAL A 71 10.51 5.28 -7.51
C VAL A 71 11.17 6.61 -7.10
N GLY A 72 11.04 6.99 -5.82
CA GLY A 72 11.36 8.33 -5.32
C GLY A 72 12.84 8.71 -5.47
N LYS A 73 13.76 7.76 -5.26
CA LYS A 73 15.20 8.01 -5.33
C LYS A 73 15.65 8.57 -6.69
N ARG A 74 14.99 8.18 -7.79
CA ARG A 74 15.40 8.56 -9.15
C ARG A 74 14.35 9.36 -9.93
N HIS A 75 13.09 9.38 -9.50
CA HIS A 75 12.02 10.00 -10.31
C HIS A 75 11.34 11.19 -9.64
N LYS A 76 11.75 11.55 -8.41
CA LYS A 76 11.17 12.67 -7.64
C LYS A 76 12.21 13.71 -7.20
N GLN A 77 13.36 13.80 -7.86
CA GLN A 77 14.38 14.81 -7.53
C GLN A 77 14.12 16.12 -8.29
N ALA A 78 14.73 17.21 -7.81
CA ALA A 78 14.59 18.52 -8.42
C ALA A 78 15.02 18.53 -9.90
N GLY A 79 14.25 19.25 -10.73
CA GLY A 79 14.54 19.41 -12.17
C GLY A 79 14.24 18.20 -13.06
N MET A 80 13.78 17.07 -12.50
CA MET A 80 13.49 15.87 -13.28
C MET A 80 12.23 16.03 -14.11
N ARG A 81 12.34 15.76 -15.41
CA ARG A 81 11.21 15.70 -16.35
C ARG A 81 11.22 14.35 -17.03
N TRP A 82 10.07 13.69 -17.04
CA TRP A 82 9.92 12.37 -17.63
C TRP A 82 8.70 12.34 -18.55
N SER A 83 8.86 11.72 -19.72
CA SER A 83 7.70 11.25 -20.48
C SER A 83 7.15 9.97 -19.82
N ARG A 84 5.85 9.68 -20.01
CA ARG A 84 5.24 8.42 -19.53
C ARG A 84 6.01 7.16 -19.99
N PRO A 85 6.41 7.03 -21.27
CA PRO A 85 7.24 5.87 -21.67
C PRO A 85 8.63 5.90 -21.03
N GLY A 86 9.26 7.07 -20.91
CA GLY A 86 10.60 7.21 -20.32
C GLY A 86 10.65 6.82 -18.84
N VAL A 87 9.69 7.27 -18.04
CA VAL A 87 9.60 6.86 -16.62
C VAL A 87 9.34 5.36 -16.48
N GLY A 88 8.49 4.78 -17.34
CA GLY A 88 8.20 3.34 -17.31
C GLY A 88 9.42 2.47 -17.60
N ALA A 89 10.19 2.83 -18.63
CA ALA A 89 11.43 2.13 -18.98
C ALA A 89 12.46 2.21 -17.84
N MET A 90 12.65 3.41 -17.28
CA MET A 90 13.61 3.59 -16.18
C MET A 90 13.18 2.93 -14.87
N LEU A 91 11.89 2.91 -14.55
CA LEU A 91 11.35 2.18 -13.41
C LEU A 91 11.59 0.67 -13.54
N SER A 92 11.45 0.12 -14.75
CA SER A 92 11.71 -1.29 -15.02
C SER A 92 13.18 -1.64 -14.75
N LEU A 93 14.11 -0.82 -15.24
CA LEU A 93 15.54 -0.97 -14.95
C LEU A 93 15.84 -0.85 -13.46
N ALA A 94 15.24 0.12 -12.76
CA ALA A 94 15.37 0.27 -11.33
C ALA A 94 14.85 -0.98 -10.59
N ALA A 95 13.71 -1.54 -10.99
CA ALA A 95 13.14 -2.74 -10.40
C ALA A 95 14.09 -3.94 -10.54
N PHE A 96 14.68 -4.18 -11.73
CA PHE A 96 15.70 -5.22 -11.90
C PHE A 96 16.91 -4.99 -11.01
N ARG A 97 17.37 -3.74 -10.89
CA ARG A 97 18.52 -3.40 -10.05
C ARG A 97 18.28 -3.62 -8.55
N TYR A 98 17.09 -3.28 -8.04
CA TYR A 98 16.75 -3.43 -6.62
C TYR A 98 16.32 -4.84 -6.24
N SER A 99 15.77 -5.61 -7.19
CA SER A 99 15.45 -7.03 -6.99
C SER A 99 16.64 -7.98 -7.18
N ARG A 100 17.86 -7.46 -7.42
CA ARG A 100 19.07 -8.24 -7.71
C ARG A 100 18.95 -9.11 -8.99
N ARG A 101 18.13 -8.67 -9.94
CA ARG A 101 17.88 -9.34 -11.23
C ARG A 101 18.55 -8.63 -12.41
N TRP A 102 19.48 -7.72 -12.13
CA TRP A 102 20.16 -6.90 -13.14
C TRP A 102 20.91 -7.74 -14.16
N ASP A 103 21.76 -8.66 -13.69
CA ASP A 103 22.60 -9.48 -14.56
C ASP A 103 21.76 -10.47 -15.37
N ALA A 104 20.72 -11.05 -14.75
CA ALA A 104 19.78 -11.94 -15.43
C ALA A 104 19.03 -11.22 -16.57
N PHE A 105 18.61 -9.97 -16.35
CA PHE A 105 17.98 -9.16 -17.39
C PHE A 105 18.91 -8.94 -18.59
N TRP A 106 20.16 -8.53 -18.35
CA TRP A 106 21.11 -8.27 -19.44
C TRP A 106 21.56 -9.53 -20.15
N THR A 107 21.70 -10.64 -19.43
CA THR A 107 21.99 -11.95 -20.02
C THR A 107 20.90 -12.35 -21.00
N ALA A 108 19.63 -12.28 -20.57
CA ALA A 108 18.49 -12.59 -21.43
C ALA A 108 18.40 -11.63 -22.64
N LYS A 109 18.70 -10.34 -22.44
CA LYS A 109 18.69 -9.35 -23.53
C LYS A 109 19.80 -9.53 -24.57
N ARG A 110 20.95 -10.08 -24.20
CA ARG A 110 22.05 -10.36 -25.13
C ARG A 110 21.83 -11.63 -25.95
N ALA A 111 20.97 -12.53 -25.49
CA ALA A 111 20.64 -13.79 -26.15
C ALA A 111 19.46 -13.68 -27.13
N ALA A 112 18.75 -12.55 -27.13
CA ALA A 112 17.63 -12.23 -28.00
C ALA A 112 18.07 -11.36 -29.17
#